data_AF-A0A6J1R321-F1
#
_entry.id   AF-A0A6J1R321-F1
#
_cell.length_a   1.000
_cell.length_b   1.000
_cell.length_c   1.000
_cell.angle_alpha   90.00
_cell.angle_beta   90.00
_cell.angle_gamma   90.00
#
_symmetry.space_group_name_H-M   'P 1'
#
loop_
_entity.id
_entity.type
_entity.pdbx_description
1 polymer ?
#
loop_
_entity_poly.entity_id
_entity_poly.type
_entity_poly.pdbx_seq_one_letter_code
_entity_poly.pdbx_strand_id
1 'polypeptide(L)'
;MLDIGATGRQSDGGIFSSKMRKYFEEDRMGVPNLVSVLDSDTVLHFVAVGDQAFPLTTYLMTPYPENNKLSLDQRIFNYRLSRARRIIENTFGILTAKWRILRRTIDANIETM
;
A
#
# COMPACT_ATOMS: atom_id res chain seq x y z
N MET A 1 1.17 -10.33 10.32
CA MET A 1 0.04 -10.88 9.54
C MET A 1 0.48 -10.99 8.09
N LEU A 2 0.21 -12.11 7.42
CA LEU A 2 0.48 -12.31 6.00
C LEU A 2 -0.88 -12.47 5.29
N ASP A 3 -1.25 -11.50 4.46
CA ASP A 3 -2.43 -11.55 3.61
C ASP A 3 -1.96 -11.70 2.17
N ILE A 4 -2.21 -12.87 1.58
CA ILE A 4 -1.87 -13.19 0.19
C ILE A 4 -3.18 -13.01 -0.55
N GLY A 5 -3.25 -12.04 -1.47
CA GLY A 5 -4.49 -11.53 -2.07
C GLY A 5 -5.49 -12.58 -2.57
N ALA A 6 -6.71 -12.14 -2.88
CA ALA A 6 -7.78 -13.03 -3.30
C ALA A 6 -7.48 -13.81 -4.59
N THR A 7 -7.90 -15.08 -4.66
CA THR A 7 -7.73 -15.93 -5.84
C THR A 7 -8.50 -15.39 -7.05
N GLY A 8 -7.83 -15.24 -8.20
CA GLY A 8 -8.43 -14.86 -9.48
C GLY A 8 -8.11 -13.42 -9.93
N ARG A 9 -8.59 -13.04 -11.12
CA ARG A 9 -8.52 -11.66 -11.66
C ARG A 9 -9.48 -10.74 -10.90
N GLN A 10 -9.22 -10.45 -9.63
CA GLN A 10 -9.86 -9.32 -8.95
C GLN A 10 -8.97 -8.09 -9.08
N SER A 11 -9.59 -6.94 -9.35
CA SER A 11 -8.87 -5.67 -9.40
C SER A 11 -8.28 -5.34 -8.03
N ASP A 12 -7.29 -4.44 -8.00
CA ASP A 12 -6.65 -3.99 -6.75
C ASP A 12 -7.69 -3.47 -5.72
N GLY A 13 -8.82 -2.92 -6.19
CA GLY A 13 -9.95 -2.53 -5.33
C GLY A 13 -10.63 -3.70 -4.59
N GLY A 14 -10.59 -4.92 -5.12
CA GLY A 14 -11.12 -6.13 -4.47
C GLY A 14 -10.23 -6.65 -3.34
N ILE A 15 -8.91 -6.40 -3.42
CA ILE A 15 -7.94 -6.73 -2.36
C ILE A 15 -8.25 -5.92 -1.09
N PHE A 16 -8.81 -4.72 -1.23
CA PHE A 16 -9.28 -3.92 -0.09
C PHE A 16 -10.61 -4.38 0.52
N SER A 17 -11.14 -5.56 0.14
CA SER A 17 -12.20 -6.25 0.89
C SER A 17 -11.65 -7.31 1.87
N SER A 18 -10.33 -7.42 2.00
CA SER A 18 -9.67 -8.48 2.76
C SER A 18 -9.63 -8.24 4.28
N LYS A 19 -9.10 -9.24 5.01
CA LYS A 19 -8.80 -9.13 6.44
C LYS A 19 -7.89 -7.93 6.73
N MET A 20 -6.94 -7.61 5.86
CA MET A 20 -6.02 -6.48 6.06
C MET A 20 -6.77 -5.15 6.30
N ARG A 21 -7.81 -4.87 5.52
CA ARG A 21 -8.63 -3.67 5.73
C ARG A 21 -9.26 -3.63 7.12
N LYS A 22 -9.86 -4.74 7.57
CA LYS A 22 -10.44 -4.82 8.91
C LYS A 22 -9.42 -4.56 10.01
N TYR A 23 -8.19 -5.06 9.85
CA TYR A 23 -7.14 -4.84 10.84
C TYR A 23 -6.67 -3.39 10.90
N PHE A 24 -6.66 -2.67 9.76
CA PHE A 24 -6.43 -1.23 9.77
C PHE A 24 -7.60 -0.46 10.40
N GLU A 25 -8.85 -0.83 10.09
CA GLU A 25 -10.04 -0.20 10.66
C GLU A 25 -10.20 -0.44 12.17
N GLU A 26 -9.78 -1.61 12.67
CA GLU A 26 -9.82 -1.97 14.09
C GLU A 26 -8.54 -1.56 14.86
N ASP A 27 -7.60 -0.86 14.22
CA ASP A 27 -6.28 -0.48 14.80
C ASP A 27 -5.45 -1.69 15.31
N ARG A 28 -5.61 -2.84 14.67
CA ARG A 28 -4.93 -4.10 15.01
C ARG A 28 -3.69 -4.36 14.17
N MET A 29 -3.36 -3.45 13.27
CA MET A 29 -2.18 -3.55 12.44
C MET A 29 -0.89 -3.18 13.19
N GLY A 30 -1.01 -2.56 14.37
CA GLY A 30 0.14 -2.14 15.19
C GLY A 30 0.93 -1.00 14.57
N VAL A 31 0.25 -0.13 13.81
CA VAL A 31 0.86 1.10 13.28
C VAL A 31 1.15 2.01 14.49
N PRO A 32 2.36 2.60 14.59
CA PRO A 32 2.67 3.47 15.70
C PRO A 32 1.66 4.61 15.84
N ASN A 33 1.35 4.94 17.10
CA ASN A 33 0.49 6.07 17.43
C ASN A 33 1.08 7.39 16.92
N LEU A 34 0.18 8.37 16.78
CA LEU A 34 0.48 9.77 16.45
C LEU A 34 1.75 10.28 17.14
N VAL A 35 2.67 10.82 16.34
CA VAL A 35 3.86 11.50 16.85
C VAL A 35 3.74 12.97 16.49
N SER A 36 3.87 13.84 17.49
CA SER A 36 4.08 15.27 17.27
C SER A 36 5.43 15.46 16.60
N VAL A 37 5.43 16.01 15.39
CA VAL A 37 6.66 16.22 14.63
C VAL A 37 7.14 17.64 14.85
N LEU A 38 8.37 17.78 15.38
CA LEU A 38 9.13 19.04 15.54
C LEU A 38 8.38 20.18 16.28
N ASP A 39 8.21 20.09 17.60
CA ASP A 39 7.78 21.23 18.48
C ASP A 39 6.63 22.09 17.92
N SER A 40 5.75 21.47 17.13
CA SER A 40 4.68 22.13 16.41
C SER A 40 3.37 21.49 16.84
N ASP A 41 2.29 22.28 16.82
CA ASP A 41 0.92 21.80 17.07
C ASP A 41 0.42 20.85 15.95
N THR A 42 1.27 20.49 14.99
CA THR A 42 0.91 19.61 13.88
C THR A 42 1.15 18.14 14.25
N VAL A 43 0.05 17.43 14.41
CA VAL A 43 0.04 15.98 14.66
C VAL A 43 -0.01 15.23 13.33
N LEU A 44 0.97 14.35 13.08
CA LEU A 44 1.04 13.54 11.86
C LEU A 44 0.72 12.07 12.13
N HIS A 45 -0.15 11.51 11.29
CA HIS A 45 -0.47 10.09 11.30
C HIS A 45 0.56 9.30 10.51
N PHE A 46 0.96 8.16 11.06
CA PHE A 46 1.62 7.12 10.28
C PHE A 46 0.57 6.46 9.39
N VAL A 47 0.86 6.40 8.09
CA VAL A 47 -0.07 5.90 7.07
C VAL A 47 0.65 4.96 6.12
N ALA A 48 -0.08 3.94 5.65
CA ALA A 48 0.34 3.15 4.51
C ALA A 48 0.26 3.98 3.22
N VAL A 49 1.06 3.62 2.22
CA VAL A 49 1.07 4.29 0.92
C VAL A 49 0.37 3.40 -0.11
N GLY A 50 -0.74 3.89 -0.66
CA GLY A 50 -1.52 3.23 -1.69
C GLY A 50 -1.35 3.85 -3.07
N ASP A 51 -1.79 3.13 -4.09
CA ASP A 51 -1.99 3.68 -5.44
C ASP A 51 -3.37 4.36 -5.59
N GLN A 52 -3.65 4.87 -6.80
CA GLN A 52 -4.88 5.60 -7.10
C GLN A 52 -6.14 4.70 -7.15
N ALA A 53 -5.99 3.37 -7.21
CA ALA A 53 -7.12 2.44 -7.20
C ALA A 53 -7.74 2.30 -5.80
N PHE A 54 -7.04 2.74 -4.76
CA PHE A 54 -7.53 2.73 -3.39
C PHE A 54 -8.14 4.07 -2.96
N PRO A 55 -9.16 4.06 -2.08
CA PRO A 55 -9.67 5.28 -1.47
C PRO A 55 -8.68 5.85 -0.45
N LEU A 56 -8.63 7.19 -0.34
CA LEU A 56 -7.94 7.86 0.76
C LEU A 56 -8.64 7.56 2.09
N THR A 57 -7.89 7.19 3.13
CA THR A 57 -8.42 6.91 4.47
C THR A 57 -7.50 7.50 5.56
N THR A 58 -7.86 7.37 6.83
CA THR A 58 -7.03 7.79 7.97
C THR A 58 -5.72 7.01 8.09
N TYR A 59 -5.66 5.81 7.51
CA TYR A 59 -4.52 4.91 7.58
C TYR A 59 -3.87 4.62 6.22
N LEU A 60 -4.45 5.08 5.11
CA LEU A 60 -3.93 4.89 3.75
C LEU A 60 -3.91 6.22 2.99
N MET A 61 -2.71 6.61 2.56
CA MET A 61 -2.47 7.79 1.74
C MET A 61 -2.37 7.41 0.26
N THR A 62 -3.15 8.07 -0.58
CA THR A 62 -3.21 7.82 -2.03
C THR A 62 -2.91 9.11 -2.81
N PRO A 63 -2.43 9.02 -4.06
CA PRO A 63 -2.08 10.19 -4.84
C PRO A 63 -3.33 11.03 -5.16
N TYR A 64 -3.14 12.34 -5.34
CA TYR A 64 -4.17 13.17 -5.93
C TYR A 64 -4.51 12.64 -7.34
N PRO A 65 -5.79 12.60 -7.73
CA PRO A 65 -6.18 12.12 -9.04
C PRO A 65 -5.46 12.90 -10.14
N GLU A 66 -4.83 12.18 -11.08
CA GLU A 66 -4.20 12.82 -12.22
C GLU A 66 -5.27 13.48 -13.11
N ASN A 67 -5.36 14.80 -13.00
CA ASN A 67 -6.17 15.63 -13.86
C ASN A 67 -5.34 16.85 -14.31
N ASN A 68 -5.78 17.53 -15.36
CA ASN A 68 -5.07 18.69 -15.92
C ASN A 68 -5.07 19.93 -15.00
N LYS A 69 -5.46 19.80 -13.73
CA LYS A 69 -5.63 20.91 -12.78
C LYS A 69 -4.84 20.72 -11.47
N LEU A 70 -3.87 19.80 -11.43
CA LEU A 70 -3.03 19.65 -10.24
C LEU A 70 -2.15 20.90 -10.02
N SER A 71 -2.24 21.45 -8.81
CA SER A 71 -1.32 22.49 -8.35
C SER A 71 0.13 21.96 -8.26
N LEU A 72 1.11 22.87 -8.22
CA LEU A 72 2.52 22.49 -8.08
C LEU A 72 2.75 21.61 -6.84
N ASP A 73 2.13 21.97 -5.71
CA ASP A 73 2.29 21.23 -4.45
C ASP A 73 1.70 19.81 -4.55
N GLN A 74 0.54 19.64 -5.18
CA GLN A 74 -0.05 18.32 -5.42
C GLN A 74 0.83 17.47 -6.34
N ARG A 75 1.47 18.08 -7.35
CA ARG A 75 2.42 17.37 -8.23
C ARG A 75 3.66 16.93 -7.46
N ILE A 76 4.21 17.79 -6.61
CA ILE A 76 5.35 17.46 -5.73
C ILE A 76 4.97 16.33 -4.77
N PHE A 77 3.78 16.39 -4.17
CA PHE A 77 3.25 15.34 -3.31
C PHE A 77 3.14 14.00 -4.06
N ASN A 78 2.45 13.97 -5.21
CA ASN A 78 2.30 12.75 -6.01
C ASN A 78 3.67 12.17 -6.42
N TYR A 79 4.63 13.03 -6.78
CA TYR A 79 6.00 12.60 -7.08
C TYR A 79 6.67 11.93 -5.88
N ARG A 80 6.60 12.53 -4.68
CA ARG A 80 7.17 11.97 -3.45
C ARG A 80 6.51 10.64 -3.07
N LEU A 81 5.18 10.57 -3.18
CA LEU A 81 4.42 9.36 -2.91
C LEU A 81 4.83 8.23 -3.88
N SER A 82 4.94 8.54 -5.18
CA SER A 82 5.41 7.61 -6.21
C SER A 82 6.84 7.12 -5.93
N ARG A 83 7.75 8.03 -5.51
CA ARG A 83 9.12 7.67 -5.11
C ARG A 83 9.15 6.70 -3.94
N ALA A 84 8.28 6.88 -2.93
CA ALA A 84 8.19 5.97 -1.81
C ALA A 84 7.73 4.57 -2.26
N ARG A 85 6.70 4.46 -3.11
CA ARG A 85 6.26 3.16 -3.65
C ARG A 85 7.31 2.47 -4.52
N ARG A 86 8.08 3.25 -5.30
CA ARG A 86 9.09 2.70 -6.20
C ARG A 86 10.15 1.86 -5.49
N ILE A 87 10.39 2.11 -4.20
CA ILE A 87 11.29 1.31 -3.36
C ILE A 87 10.77 -0.12 -3.24
N ILE A 88 9.49 -0.32 -2.90
CA ILE A 88 8.94 -1.66 -2.72
C ILE A 88 8.79 -2.40 -4.06
N GLU A 89 8.43 -1.68 -5.13
CA GLU A 89 8.38 -2.22 -6.49
C GLU A 89 9.75 -2.74 -6.94
N ASN A 90 10.81 -1.96 -6.73
CA ASN A 90 12.17 -2.37 -7.05
C ASN A 90 12.60 -3.59 -6.22
N THR A 91 12.25 -3.62 -4.93
CA THR A 91 12.51 -4.79 -4.07
C THR A 91 11.86 -6.05 -4.64
N PHE A 92 10.57 -5.99 -5.01
CA PHE A 92 9.89 -7.12 -5.65
C PHE A 92 10.50 -7.48 -7.01
N GLY A 93 10.92 -6.49 -7.80
CA GLY A 93 11.66 -6.70 -9.04
C GLY A 93 12.96 -7.47 -8.82
N ILE A 94 13.75 -7.10 -7.81
CA ILE A 94 14.99 -7.81 -7.43
C ILE A 94 14.69 -9.23 -6.95
N LEU A 95 13.67 -9.40 -6.10
CA LEU A 95 13.29 -10.71 -5.56
C LEU A 95 12.88 -11.67 -6.68
N THR A 96 12.00 -11.24 -7.58
CA THR A 96 11.55 -12.03 -8.74
C THR A 96 12.65 -12.24 -9.78
N ALA A 97 13.61 -11.30 -9.89
CA ALA A 97 14.78 -11.46 -10.73
C ALA A 97 15.69 -12.59 -10.23
N LYS A 98 15.99 -12.60 -8.93
CA LYS A 98 16.86 -13.59 -8.27
C LYS A 98 16.20 -14.97 -8.15
N TRP A 99 14.94 -15.01 -7.74
CA TRP A 99 14.21 -16.25 -7.44
C TRP A 99 13.17 -16.50 -8.52
N ARG A 100 13.55 -17.28 -9.54
CA ARG A 100 12.68 -17.62 -10.69
C ARG A 100 11.34 -18.26 -10.29
N ILE A 101 11.28 -18.94 -9.13
CA ILE A 101 10.04 -19.53 -8.61
C ILE A 101 8.96 -18.48 -8.37
N LEU A 102 9.34 -17.25 -7.98
CA LEU A 102 8.41 -16.14 -7.73
C LEU A 102 7.82 -15.53 -9.02
N ARG A 103 8.26 -15.96 -10.20
CA ARG A 103 7.72 -15.51 -11.49
C ARG A 103 6.51 -16.32 -11.96
N ARG A 104 6.19 -17.43 -11.27
CA ARG A 104 5.06 -18.30 -11.60
C ARG A 104 4.11 -18.34 -10.43
N THR A 105 2.82 -18.51 -10.73
CA THR A 105 1.85 -18.89 -9.72
C THR A 105 2.29 -20.21 -9.09
N ILE A 106 2.27 -20.26 -7.76
CA ILE A 106 2.54 -21.49 -7.02
C ILE A 106 1.20 -22.23 -6.94
N ASP A 107 1.06 -23.28 -7.75
CA ASP A 107 -0.09 -24.18 -7.67
C ASP A 107 0.10 -25.10 -6.46
N ALA A 108 -0.32 -24.61 -5.29
CA ALA A 108 -0.33 -25.36 -4.05
C ALA A 108 -1.78 -25.64 -3.64
N ASN A 109 -2.11 -26.93 -3.46
CA ASN A 109 -3.35 -27.35 -2.82
C ASN A 109 -3.09 -27.56 -1.33
N ILE A 110 -3.91 -26.92 -0.48
CA ILE A 110 -3.85 -27.00 0.98
C ILE A 110 -4.06 -28.44 1.48
N GLU A 111 -4.81 -29.28 0.75
CA GLU A 111 -5.08 -30.67 1.13
C GLU A 111 -3.88 -31.62 0.92
N THR A 112 -2.88 -31.19 0.15
CA THR A 112 -1.68 -31.98 -0.18
C THR A 112 -0.39 -31.40 0.39
N MET A 113 -0.49 -30.43 1.31
CA MET A 113 0.64 -29.89 2.08
C MET A 113 0.76 -30.54 3.45
#